data_AF-A0A968S0K5-F1
#
_entry.id   AF-A0A968S0K5-F1
#
_cell.length_a   1.000
_cell.length_b   1.000
_cell.length_c   1.000
_cell.angle_alpha   90.00
_cell.angle_beta   90.00
_cell.angle_gamma   90.00
#
_symmetry.space_group_name_H-M   'P 1'
#
loop_
_entity.id
_entity.type
_entity.pdbx_description
1 polymer ?
#
loop_
_entity_poly.entity_id
_entity_poly.type
_entity_poly.pdbx_seq_one_letter_code
_entity_poly.pdbx_strand_id
1 'polypeptide(L)' 'MPTLQTLDYAAIFVYMFIVAGVGLALGFFVKNVGDYFKGGGTIPWYVGGISNFMTLFSTFVFVAYAGIAYEHGLVALVV' A
#
# COMPACT_ATOMS: atom_id res chain seq x y z
N MET A 1 -19.23 15.35 -16.99
CA MET A 1 -18.21 14.86 -16.05
C MET A 1 -17.82 13.46 -16.50
N PRO A 2 -16.53 13.12 -16.60
CA PRO A 2 -16.12 11.75 -16.92
C PRO A 2 -16.70 10.82 -15.86
N THR A 3 -17.44 9.81 -16.28
CA THR A 3 -17.96 8.76 -15.41
C THR A 3 -17.05 7.55 -15.50
N LEU A 4 -16.87 6.84 -14.39
CA LEU A 4 -16.10 5.61 -14.38
C LEU A 4 -16.70 4.59 -15.36
N GLN A 5 -15.83 3.96 -16.14
CA GLN A 5 -16.19 2.89 -17.06
C GLN A 5 -16.25 1.55 -16.32
N THR A 6 -16.92 0.57 -16.91
CA THR A 6 -17.01 -0.78 -16.33
C THR A 6 -15.64 -1.39 -16.03
N LEU A 7 -14.64 -1.11 -16.87
CA LEU A 7 -13.26 -1.57 -16.66
C LEU A 7 -12.60 -0.94 -15.43
N ASP A 8 -12.91 0.31 -15.10
CA ASP A 8 -12.37 0.98 -13.91
C ASP A 8 -12.87 0.31 -12.63
N TYR A 9 -14.18 0.04 -12.56
CA TYR A 9 -14.77 -0.69 -11.45
C TYR A 9 -14.19 -2.11 -11.34
N ALA A 10 -14.05 -2.81 -12.48
CA ALA A 10 -13.46 -4.14 -12.50
C ALA A 10 -12.03 -4.14 -11.93
N ALA A 11 -11.21 -3.16 -12.32
CA ALA A 11 -9.84 -3.02 -11.82
C ALA A 11 -9.80 -2.80 -10.30
N ILE A 12 -10.68 -1.95 -9.76
CA ILE A 12 -10.79 -1.71 -8.32
C ILE A 12 -11.14 -3.00 -7.58
N PHE A 13 -12.16 -3.73 -8.04
CA PHE A 13 -12.56 -4.98 -7.38
C PHE A 13 -11.46 -6.05 -7.44
N VAL A 14 -10.82 -6.24 -8.59
CA VAL A 14 -9.71 -7.19 -8.74
C VAL A 14 -8.58 -6.86 -7.76
N TYR A 15 -8.19 -5.59 -7.67
CA TYR A 15 -7.17 -5.16 -6.70
C TYR A 15 -7.57 -5.49 -5.26
N MET A 16 -8.80 -5.14 -4.87
CA MET A 16 -9.31 -5.40 -3.51
C MET A 16 -9.30 -6.89 -3.17
N PHE A 17 -9.71 -7.75 -4.10
CA PHE A 17 -9.71 -9.20 -3.91
C PHE A 17 -8.30 -9.79 -3.83
N ILE A 18 -7.35 -9.29 -4.62
CA ILE A 18 -5.95 -9.72 -4.53
C ILE A 18 -5.38 -9.38 -3.16
N VAL A 19 -5.55 -8.14 -2.69
CA VAL A 19 -5.02 -7.70 -1.39
C VAL A 19 -5.66 -8.49 -0.25
N ALA A 20 -6.99 -8.65 -0.27
CA ALA A 20 -7.70 -9.47 0.72
C ALA A 20 -7.25 -10.94 0.68
N GLY A 21 -7.10 -11.50 -0.52
CA GLY A 21 -6.64 -12.87 -0.74
C GLY A 21 -5.23 -13.11 -0.19
N VAL A 22 -4.30 -12.17 -0.41
CA VAL A 22 -2.95 -12.22 0.17
C VAL A 22 -3.03 -12.18 1.70
N GLY A 23 -3.84 -11.30 2.27
CA GLY A 23 -4.03 -11.21 3.73
C GLY A 23 -4.56 -12.52 4.34
N LEU A 24 -5.58 -13.12 3.71
CA LEU A 24 -6.13 -14.42 4.12
C LEU A 24 -5.09 -15.54 3.98
N ALA A 25 -4.39 -15.59 2.84
CA ALA A 25 -3.35 -16.58 2.58
C ALA A 25 -2.25 -16.54 3.65
N LEU A 26 -1.72 -15.34 3.93
CA LEU A 26 -0.71 -15.13 4.97
C LEU A 26 -1.24 -15.44 6.37
N GLY A 27 -2.53 -15.17 6.63
CA GLY A 27 -3.20 -15.52 7.88
C GLY A 27 -3.11 -17.01 8.22
N PHE A 28 -3.15 -17.91 7.22
CA PHE A 28 -2.99 -19.36 7.45
C PHE A 28 -1.58 -19.76 7.93
N PHE A 29 -0.57 -18.92 7.72
CA PHE A 29 0.80 -19.19 8.16
C PHE A 29 1.08 -18.70 9.59
N VAL A 30 0.23 -17.85 10.17
CA VAL A 30 0.41 -17.30 11.52
C VAL A 30 -0.09 -18.30 12.56
N LYS A 31 0.83 -18.90 13.33
CA LYS A 31 0.47 -19.86 14.40
C LYS A 31 0.72 -19.33 15.80
N ASN A 32 1.57 -18.32 15.93
CA ASN A 32 1.93 -17.71 17.20
C ASN A 32 2.28 -16.22 17.04
N VAL A 33 2.55 -15.56 18.17
CA VAL A 33 2.89 -14.12 18.24
C VAL A 33 4.19 -13.79 17.48
N GLY A 34 5.16 -14.71 17.47
CA GLY A 34 6.42 -14.52 16.74
C GLY A 34 6.22 -14.49 15.22
N ASP A 35 5.34 -15.36 14.71
CA ASP A 35 4.96 -15.39 13.30
C ASP A 35 4.24 -14.09 12.90
N TYR A 36 3.37 -13.58 13.77
CA TYR A 36 2.61 -12.36 13.49
C TYR A 36 3.49 -11.10 13.45
N PHE A 37 4.38 -10.91 14.43
CA PHE A 37 5.14 -9.65 14.55
C PHE A 37 6.50 -9.67 13.83
N LYS A 38 7.16 -10.83 13.74
CA LYS A 38 8.51 -10.94 13.16
C LYS A 38 8.55 -11.84 11.93
N GLY A 39 7.39 -12.33 11.46
CA GLY A 39 7.32 -13.26 10.33
C GLY A 39 8.13 -14.53 10.56
N GLY A 40 8.21 -15.01 11.80
CA GLY A 40 8.98 -16.21 12.15
C GLY A 40 10.50 -16.05 11.98
N GLY A 41 11.01 -14.83 11.77
CA GLY A 41 12.43 -14.58 11.48
C GLY A 41 12.86 -14.97 10.06
N THR A 42 11.91 -15.28 9.16
CA THR A 42 12.20 -15.74 7.79
C THR A 42 12.06 -14.64 6.73
N ILE A 43 11.73 -13.41 7.12
CA ILE A 43 11.55 -12.30 6.18
C ILE A 43 12.92 -11.89 5.59
N PRO A 44 13.12 -11.97 4.27
CA PRO A 44 14.37 -11.52 3.65
C PRO A 44 14.55 -10.01 3.80
N TRP A 45 15.80 -9.56 4.00
CA TRP A 45 16.11 -8.15 4.27
C TRP A 45 15.63 -7.18 3.18
N TYR A 46 15.64 -7.59 1.90
CA TYR A 46 15.16 -6.76 0.79
C TYR A 46 13.64 -6.60 0.80
N VAL A 47 12.89 -7.66 1.16
CA VAL A 47 11.43 -7.59 1.32
C VAL A 47 11.08 -6.70 2.51
N GLY A 48 11.80 -6.84 3.61
CA GLY A 48 11.65 -5.97 4.78
C GLY A 48 11.94 -4.49 4.44
N GLY A 49 12.97 -4.23 3.64
CA GLY A 49 13.29 -2.88 3.15
C GLY A 49 12.19 -2.26 2.30
N ILE A 50 11.66 -3.01 1.33
CA ILE A 50 10.54 -2.55 0.48
C ILE A 50 9.29 -2.30 1.32
N SER A 51 8.97 -3.19 2.26
CA SER A 51 7.83 -3.03 3.16
C SER A 51 7.96 -1.78 4.04
N ASN A 52 9.16 -1.53 4.56
CA ASN A 52 9.43 -0.35 5.37
C ASN A 52 9.28 0.93 4.54
N PHE A 53 9.80 0.95 3.31
CA PHE A 53 9.62 2.08 2.39
C PHE A 53 8.15 2.34 2.07
N MET A 54 7.39 1.31 1.69
CA MET A 54 5.97 1.46 1.34
C MET A 54 5.10 1.94 2.51
N THR A 55 5.46 1.60 3.75
CA THR A 55 4.75 2.06 4.96
C THR A 55 4.84 3.59 5.16
N LEU A 56 5.84 4.24 4.55
CA LEU A 56 5.96 5.71 4.58
C LEU A 56 4.90 6.40 3.70
N PHE A 57 4.26 5.67 2.79
CA PHE A 57 3.27 6.21 1.87
C PHE A 57 1.86 5.96 2.39
N SER A 58 1.01 6.96 2.19
CA SER A 58 -0.43 6.85 2.44
C SER A 58 -1.18 7.68 1.40
N THR A 59 -2.51 7.60 1.41
CA THR A 59 -3.36 8.44 0.55
C THR A 59 -3.07 9.93 0.71
N PHE A 60 -2.61 10.36 1.89
CA PHE A 60 -2.21 11.75 2.15
C PHE A 60 -1.08 12.20 1.22
N VAL A 61 -0.06 11.36 1.01
CA VAL A 61 1.07 11.69 0.14
C VAL A 61 0.60 11.87 -1.31
N PHE A 62 -0.38 11.11 -1.77
CA PHE A 62 -0.87 11.22 -3.15
C PHE A 62 -1.82 12.40 -3.37
N VAL A 63 -2.60 12.79 -2.35
CA VAL A 63 -3.63 13.83 -2.50
C VAL A 63 -3.11 15.19 -2.02
N ALA A 64 -2.58 15.27 -0.80
CA ALA A 64 -2.19 16.54 -0.17
C ALA A 64 -0.95 17.14 -0.85
N TYR A 65 0.10 16.35 -1.05
CA TYR A 65 1.32 16.83 -1.72
C TYR A 65 1.09 17.15 -3.18
N ALA A 66 0.22 16.42 -3.88
CA ALA A 66 -0.19 16.78 -5.24
C ALA A 66 -0.92 18.13 -5.27
N GLY A 67 -1.77 18.41 -4.27
CA GLY A 67 -2.41 19.72 -4.09
C GLY A 67 -1.41 20.84 -3.84
N ILE A 68 -0.46 20.63 -2.92
CA ILE A 68 0.61 21.61 -2.64
C ILE A 68 1.48 21.83 -3.88
N ALA A 69 1.78 20.78 -4.64
CA ALA A 69 2.55 20.90 -5.88
C ALA A 69 1.78 21.68 -6.95
N TYR A 70 0.45 21.50 -7.01
CA TYR A 70 -0.41 22.24 -7.92
C TYR A 70 -0.43 23.74 -7.62
N GLU A 71 -0.43 24.13 -6.34
CA GLU A 71 -0.48 25.53 -5.92
C GLU A 71 0.90 26.21 -5.80
N HIS A 72 1.92 25.48 -5.38
CA HIS A 72 3.22 26.02 -4.98
C HIS A 72 4.43 25.36 -5.68
N GLY A 73 4.21 24.42 -6.59
CA GLY A 73 5.26 23.79 -7.38
C GLY A 73 6.21 22.92 -6.54
N LEU A 74 7.52 23.11 -6.71
CA LEU A 74 8.55 22.27 -6.10
C LEU A 74 8.63 22.36 -4.57
N VAL A 75 7.94 23.33 -3.94
CA VAL A 75 7.84 23.44 -2.48
C VAL A 75 7.31 22.15 -1.86
N ALA A 76 6.43 21.42 -2.57
CA ALA A 76 5.90 20.14 -2.13
C ALA A 76 6.98 19.07 -1.85
N LEU A 77 8.20 19.19 -2.39
CA LEU A 77 9.26 18.20 -2.15
C LEU A 77 9.94 18.33 -0.77
N VAL A 78 9.74 19.46 -0.08
CA VAL A 78 10.49 19.82 1.14
C VAL A 78 9.60 19.85 2.39
N VAL A 79 8.28 19.87 2.21
CA VAL A 79 7.29 20.02 3.29
C VAL A 79 6.84 18.68 3.85
#